data_AF-A0A1G7VKD8-F1
#
_entry.id   AF-A0A1G7VKD8-F1
#
_cell.length_a   1.000
_cell.length_b   1.000
_cell.length_c   1.000
_cell.angle_alpha   90.00
_cell.angle_beta   90.00
_cell.angle_gamma   90.00
#
_symmetry.space_group_name_H-M   'P 1'
#
loop_
_entity.id
_entity.type
_entity.pdbx_description
1 polymer ?
#
loop_
_entity_poly.entity_id
_entity_poly.type
_entity_poly.pdbx_seq_one_letter_code
_entity_poly.pdbx_strand_id
1 'polypeptide(L)'
;MINIADHRKTEPRVVHRDKPLTVFGREYVVRRTSSSGNPAGGWFSVKDSQGEMLFVRAGDLPDAVIVDLIGAWTDGFGVGRKQAAKAAARGTGDIV
;
A
#
# COMPACT_ATOMS: atom_id res chain seq x y z
N MET A 1 3.42 -41.18 3.81
CA MET A 1 2.00 -40.84 4.04
C MET A 1 1.96 -39.39 4.49
N ILE A 2 1.53 -38.47 3.63
CA ILE A 2 1.46 -37.03 3.98
C ILE A 2 0.17 -36.83 4.78
N ASN A 3 0.29 -36.34 6.01
CA ASN A 3 -0.85 -36.16 6.90
C ASN A 3 -1.58 -34.86 6.54
N ILE A 4 -2.68 -34.97 5.80
CA ILE A 4 -3.48 -33.84 5.29
C ILE A 4 -4.15 -33.04 6.44
N ALA A 5 -4.18 -33.58 7.66
CA ALA A 5 -4.72 -32.90 8.84
C ALA A 5 -3.84 -31.75 9.36
N ASP A 6 -2.55 -31.70 9.00
CA ASP A 6 -1.58 -30.71 9.51
C ASP A 6 -1.67 -29.34 8.79
N HIS A 7 -2.46 -29.26 7.72
CA HIS A 7 -2.61 -28.02 6.92
C HIS A 7 -3.68 -27.06 7.45
N ARG A 8 -4.35 -27.39 8.56
CA ARG A 8 -5.47 -26.59 9.10
C ARG A 8 -5.01 -25.75 10.28
N LYS A 9 -4.27 -24.65 10.04
CA LYS A 9 -4.15 -23.47 10.94
C LYS A 9 -3.05 -22.46 10.57
N THR A 10 -2.45 -22.51 9.39
CA THR A 10 -1.68 -21.35 8.94
C THR A 10 -2.66 -20.23 8.61
N GLU A 11 -2.87 -19.32 9.55
CA GLU A 11 -3.50 -18.04 9.26
C GLU A 11 -2.87 -17.47 7.98
N PRO A 12 -3.67 -16.90 7.06
CA PRO A 12 -3.14 -16.37 5.82
C PRO A 12 -1.98 -15.42 6.17
N ARG A 13 -0.79 -15.76 5.66
CA ARG A 13 0.43 -14.98 5.93
C ARG A 13 0.29 -13.55 5.42
N VAL A 14 -0.67 -13.26 4.55
CA VAL A 14 -0.93 -11.95 3.96
C VAL A 14 -2.40 -11.58 4.21
N VAL A 15 -2.62 -10.39 4.76
CA VAL A 15 -3.95 -9.81 4.99
C VAL A 15 -4.22 -8.79 3.88
N HIS A 16 -5.35 -8.92 3.21
CA HIS A 16 -5.81 -7.98 2.19
C HIS A 16 -6.90 -7.07 2.76
N ARG A 17 -6.80 -5.75 2.50
CA ARG A 17 -7.81 -4.77 2.92
C ARG A 17 -8.00 -3.72 1.83
N ASP A 18 -9.23 -3.60 1.37
CA ASP A 18 -9.63 -2.54 0.46
C ASP A 18 -10.32 -1.43 1.25
N LYS A 19 -9.90 -0.18 1.03
CA LYS A 19 -10.44 0.97 1.73
C LYS A 19 -10.57 2.17 0.77
N PRO A 20 -11.77 2.77 0.65
CA PRO A 20 -11.91 4.04 -0.06
C PRO A 20 -11.24 5.16 0.75
N LEU A 21 -10.43 5.98 0.08
CA LEU A 21 -9.84 7.20 0.63
C LEU A 21 -10.11 8.37 -0.32
N THR A 22 -10.29 9.56 0.25
CA THR A 22 -10.47 10.79 -0.53
C THR A 22 -9.16 11.56 -0.61
N VAL A 23 -8.72 11.91 -1.82
CA VAL A 23 -7.51 12.70 -2.10
C VAL A 23 -7.90 13.84 -3.03
N PHE A 24 -7.67 15.09 -2.61
CA PHE A 24 -8.05 16.29 -3.36
C PHE A 24 -9.51 16.29 -3.90
N GLY A 25 -10.44 15.75 -3.10
CA GLY A 25 -11.86 15.65 -3.45
C GLY A 25 -12.21 14.50 -4.41
N ARG A 26 -11.26 13.64 -4.76
CA ARG A 26 -11.48 12.42 -5.56
C ARG A 26 -11.39 11.18 -4.69
N GLU A 27 -12.26 10.21 -4.92
CA GLU A 27 -12.23 8.94 -4.21
C GLU A 27 -11.31 7.94 -4.91
N TYR A 28 -10.48 7.26 -4.13
CA TYR A 28 -9.56 6.23 -4.55
C TYR A 28 -9.79 4.96 -3.73
N VAL A 29 -9.94 3.81 -4.40
CA VAL A 29 -9.97 2.51 -3.71
C VAL A 29 -8.54 2.03 -3.50
N VAL A 30 -8.08 2.12 -2.26
CA VAL A 30 -6.75 1.66 -1.86
C VAL A 30 -6.81 0.19 -1.50
N ARG A 31 -6.05 -0.63 -2.21
CA ARG A 31 -5.85 -2.04 -1.87
C ARG A 31 -4.57 -2.20 -1.07
N ARG A 32 -4.66 -2.77 0.13
CA ARG A 32 -3.52 -2.96 1.02
C ARG A 32 -3.25 -4.43 1.25
N THR A 33 -1.99 -4.74 1.41
CA THR A 33 -1.49 -6.05 1.78
C THR A 33 -0.48 -5.87 2.89
N SER A 34 -0.55 -6.72 3.92
CA SER A 34 0.47 -6.80 4.97
C SER A 34 0.71 -8.24 5.34
N SER A 35 1.94 -8.54 5.78
CA SER A 35 2.25 -9.88 6.27
C SER A 35 1.78 -10.02 7.72
N SER A 36 1.20 -11.15 8.11
CA SER A 36 0.83 -11.43 9.51
C SER A 36 2.07 -11.33 10.40
N GLY A 37 2.03 -10.47 11.43
CA GLY A 37 3.16 -10.17 12.30
C GLY A 37 4.22 -9.22 11.72
N ASN A 38 4.12 -8.80 10.44
CA ASN A 38 5.00 -7.81 9.82
C ASN A 38 4.20 -6.78 9.00
N PRO A 39 3.73 -5.70 9.64
CA PRO A 39 2.92 -4.67 8.98
C PRO A 39 3.68 -3.92 7.88
N ALA A 40 5.02 -3.89 7.89
CA ALA A 40 5.85 -3.29 6.83
C ALA A 40 6.09 -4.25 5.64
N GLY A 41 5.81 -5.54 5.80
CA GLY A 41 6.10 -6.60 4.84
C GLY A 41 5.08 -6.77 3.72
N GLY A 42 4.53 -5.67 3.19
CA GLY A 42 3.51 -5.74 2.15
C GLY A 42 3.49 -4.52 1.22
N TRP A 43 2.34 -4.27 0.63
CA TRP A 43 2.19 -3.31 -0.48
C TRP A 43 0.84 -2.62 -0.38
N PHE A 44 0.75 -1.41 -0.90
CA PHE A 44 -0.55 -0.85 -1.28
C PHE A 44 -0.56 -0.48 -2.77
N SER A 45 -1.75 -0.50 -3.35
CA SER A 45 -1.98 -0.05 -4.71
C SER A 45 -3.24 0.76 -4.86
N VAL A 46 -3.24 1.62 -5.88
CA VAL A 46 -4.38 2.46 -6.25
C VAL A 46 -4.49 2.52 -7.76
N LYS A 47 -5.71 2.68 -8.26
CA LYS A 47 -6.02 2.95 -9.67
C LYS A 47 -6.69 4.30 -9.78
N ASP A 48 -6.28 5.14 -10.71
CA ASP A 48 -6.98 6.40 -11.00
C ASP A 48 -8.10 6.23 -12.05
N SER A 49 -8.75 7.35 -12.38
CA SER A 49 -9.82 7.41 -13.39
C SER A 49 -9.35 7.17 -14.83
N GLN A 50 -8.06 7.39 -15.13
CA GLN A 50 -7.47 7.14 -16.46
C GLN A 50 -7.00 5.69 -16.60
N GLY A 51 -6.98 4.95 -15.49
CA GLY A 51 -6.57 3.56 -15.42
C GLY A 51 -5.11 3.37 -15.05
N GLU A 52 -4.41 4.45 -14.73
CA GLU A 52 -3.03 4.43 -14.24
C GLU A 52 -2.99 3.87 -12.82
N MET A 53 -1.92 3.15 -12.52
CA MET A 53 -1.75 2.44 -11.26
C MET A 53 -0.56 2.99 -10.47
N LEU A 54 -0.77 3.23 -9.17
CA LEU A 54 0.31 3.44 -8.20
C LEU A 54 0.54 2.13 -7.44
N PHE A 55 1.79 1.69 -7.35
CA PHE A 55 2.20 0.56 -6.51
C PHE A 55 3.32 0.99 -5.56
N VAL A 56 3.13 0.74 -4.27
CA VAL A 56 4.12 1.10 -3.24
C VAL A 56 4.34 -0.06 -2.30
N ARG A 57 5.60 -0.44 -2.12
CA ARG A 57 6.03 -1.49 -1.19
C ARG A 57 6.16 -0.95 0.22
N ALA A 58 5.06 -0.66 0.92
CA ALA A 58 5.14 -0.08 2.27
C ALA A 58 4.32 -0.79 3.35
N GLY A 59 3.63 -1.88 3.00
CA GLY A 59 2.76 -2.60 3.92
C GLY A 59 1.48 -1.84 4.30
N ASP A 60 0.99 -2.04 5.53
CA ASP A 60 -0.22 -1.39 6.06
C ASP A 60 0.13 -0.03 6.68
N LEU A 61 0.44 0.93 5.82
CA LEU A 61 0.69 2.31 6.23
C LEU A 61 -0.58 2.99 6.78
N PRO A 62 -0.42 3.99 7.68
CA PRO A 62 -1.53 4.85 8.07
C PRO A 62 -2.15 5.57 6.87
N ASP A 63 -3.48 5.72 6.88
CA ASP A 63 -4.25 6.33 5.80
C ASP A 63 -3.71 7.70 5.38
N ALA A 64 -3.32 8.54 6.34
CA ALA A 64 -2.79 9.87 6.07
C ALA A 64 -1.54 9.82 5.17
N VAL A 65 -0.65 8.85 5.41
CA VAL A 65 0.57 8.68 4.61
C VAL A 65 0.23 8.21 3.20
N ILE A 66 -0.77 7.33 3.07
CA ILE A 66 -1.24 6.86 1.76
C ILE A 66 -1.89 8.00 0.97
N VAL A 67 -2.69 8.84 1.61
CA VAL A 67 -3.27 10.05 0.99
C VAL A 67 -2.16 10.98 0.49
N ASP A 68 -1.12 11.21 1.27
CA ASP A 68 0.03 12.03 0.86
C ASP A 68 0.76 11.42 -0.35
N LEU A 69 0.94 10.10 -0.39
CA LEU A 69 1.59 9.40 -1.51
C LEU A 69 0.74 9.40 -2.79
N ILE A 70 -0.58 9.25 -2.68
CA ILE A 70 -1.48 9.38 -3.82
C ILE A 70 -1.52 10.84 -4.29
N GLY A 71 -1.54 11.80 -3.38
CA GLY A 71 -1.48 13.22 -3.69
C GLY A 71 -0.19 13.57 -4.44
N ALA A 72 0.94 13.06 -3.95
CA ALA A 72 2.27 13.17 -4.56
C ALA A 72 2.31 12.65 -6.01
N TRP A 73 1.69 11.50 -6.23
CA TRP A 73 1.63 10.83 -7.53
C TRP A 73 0.70 11.54 -8.51
N THR A 74 -0.48 11.97 -8.06
CA THR A 74 -1.52 12.60 -8.89
C THR A 74 -1.18 14.04 -9.29
N ASP A 75 -0.41 14.76 -8.48
CA ASP A 75 0.05 16.13 -8.77
C ASP A 75 1.21 16.17 -9.80
N GLY A 76 1.54 15.04 -10.41
CA GLY A 76 2.48 14.94 -11.53
C GLY A 76 3.95 15.09 -11.16
N PHE A 77 4.35 16.01 -10.28
CA PHE A 77 5.77 16.30 -9.99
C PHE A 77 6.03 17.13 -8.70
N GLY A 78 5.06 17.34 -7.80
CA GLY A 78 5.20 18.25 -6.65
C GLY A 78 6.09 17.80 -5.49
N VAL A 79 6.42 16.51 -5.40
CA VAL A 79 7.27 15.93 -4.36
C VAL A 79 8.37 15.11 -5.04
N GLY A 80 9.20 15.79 -5.84
CA GLY A 80 10.30 15.19 -6.60
C GLY A 80 11.10 14.21 -5.73
N ARG A 81 11.53 13.08 -6.31
CA ARG A 81 12.28 11.93 -5.73
C ARG A 81 12.82 12.08 -4.30
N LYS A 82 13.42 13.21 -3.92
CA LYS A 82 13.78 13.59 -2.55
C LYS A 82 12.65 13.57 -1.52
N GLN A 83 11.43 14.03 -1.82
CA GLN A 83 10.33 14.06 -0.84
C GLN A 83 9.59 12.72 -0.79
N ALA A 84 9.43 12.03 -1.92
CA ALA A 84 9.06 10.62 -1.95
C ALA A 84 10.08 9.77 -1.17
N ALA A 85 11.39 10.00 -1.33
CA ALA A 85 12.44 9.36 -0.54
C ALA A 85 12.43 9.80 0.94
N LYS A 86 11.98 11.02 1.26
CA LYS A 86 11.84 11.50 2.65
C LYS A 86 10.61 10.91 3.34
N ALA A 87 9.53 10.65 2.59
CA ALA A 87 8.37 9.91 3.04
C ALA A 87 8.70 8.41 3.19
N ALA A 88 9.43 7.82 2.23
CA ALA A 88 9.98 6.46 2.29
C ALA A 88 11.04 6.28 3.40
N ALA A 89 11.78 7.33 3.74
CA ALA A 89 12.70 7.34 4.89
C ALA A 89 11.96 7.43 6.24
N ARG A 90 10.69 7.86 6.23
CA ARG A 90 9.80 7.88 7.41
C ARG A 90 8.91 6.63 7.51
N GLY A 91 8.69 5.92 6.41
CA GLY A 91 8.03 4.63 6.36
C GLY A 91 8.64 3.79 5.25
N THR A 92 9.17 2.62 5.59
CA THR A 92 9.92 1.69 4.73
C THR A 92 9.15 1.30 3.47
N GLY A 93 9.16 2.13 2.43
CA GLY A 93 8.60 1.69 1.16
C GLY A 93 9.06 2.37 -0.10
N ASP A 94 9.35 1.51 -1.07
CA ASP A 94 9.75 1.87 -2.43
C ASP A 94 8.51 2.04 -3.31
N ILE A 95 8.47 3.12 -4.09
CA ILE A 95 7.47 3.35 -5.15
C ILE A 95 8.03 2.73 -6.43
N VAL A 96 7.25 1.82 -7.06
CA VAL A 96 7.65 1.08 -8.28
C VAL A 96 6.79 1.52 -9.47
#